data_AF-A0A498N2E1-F1
#
_entry.id   AF-A0A498N2E1-F1
#
_cell.length_a   1.000
_cell.length_b   1.000
_cell.length_c   1.000
_cell.angle_alpha   90.00
_cell.angle_beta   90.00
_cell.angle_gamma   90.00
#
_symmetry.space_group_name_H-M   'P 1'
#
loop_
_entity.id
_entity.type
_entity.pdbx_description
1 polymer ?
#
loop_
_entity_poly.entity_id
_entity_poly.type
_entity_poly.pdbx_seq_one_letter_code
_entity_poly.pdbx_strand_id
1 'polypeptide(L)'
;MEERRAVADATFAELVDAVRSSLQDASGASGLPSPAVPSIASPLARPAPFAGEAERCSGFLLQVSLYMEIQASQFPTERAKVAFVISLLADRALSWAEAL
;
A
#
# COMPACT_ATOMS: atom_id res chain seq x y z
N MET A 1 12.14 22.83 -18.17
CA MET A 1 12.44 22.06 -16.95
C MET A 1 11.14 21.59 -16.27
N GLU A 2 10.09 22.42 -16.26
CA GLU A 2 8.75 22.09 -15.72
C GLU A 2 8.03 20.91 -16.38
N GLU A 3 8.04 20.79 -17.71
CA GLU A 3 7.31 19.71 -18.40
C GLU A 3 7.88 18.31 -18.10
N ARG A 4 9.18 18.23 -17.84
CA ARG A 4 9.85 16.99 -17.39
C ARG A 4 9.54 16.62 -15.94
N ARG A 5 9.11 17.59 -15.13
CA ARG A 5 8.68 17.37 -13.74
C ARG A 5 7.22 16.93 -13.70
N ALA A 6 6.35 17.56 -14.49
CA ALA A 6 4.94 17.19 -14.61
C ALA A 6 4.75 15.78 -15.20
N VAL A 7 5.59 15.37 -16.16
CA VAL A 7 5.51 13.99 -16.68
C VAL A 7 5.93 12.96 -15.63
N ALA A 8 6.95 13.26 -14.81
CA ALA A 8 7.42 12.35 -13.76
C ALA A 8 6.35 12.15 -12.67
N ASP A 9 5.70 13.23 -12.25
CA ASP A 9 4.56 13.25 -11.33
C ASP A 9 3.40 12.37 -11.83
N ALA A 10 3.01 12.56 -13.10
CA ALA A 10 1.96 11.75 -13.73
C ALA A 10 2.34 10.27 -13.84
N THR A 11 3.61 9.97 -14.15
CA THR A 11 4.06 8.58 -14.30
C THR A 11 4.09 7.85 -12.95
N PHE A 12 4.42 8.58 -11.88
CA PHE A 12 4.46 8.06 -10.53
C PHE A 12 3.07 7.83 -9.95
N ALA A 13 2.14 8.77 -10.15
CA ALA A 13 0.75 8.61 -9.78
C ALA A 13 0.10 7.40 -10.47
N GLU A 14 0.35 7.20 -11.77
CA GLU A 14 -0.07 6.02 -12.53
C GLU A 14 0.50 4.71 -11.94
N LEU A 15 1.79 4.71 -11.56
CA LEU A 15 2.43 3.55 -10.95
C LEU A 15 1.78 3.20 -9.60
N VAL A 16 1.50 4.22 -8.78
CA VAL A 16 0.84 4.07 -7.47
C VAL A 16 -0.59 3.53 -7.64
N ASP A 17 -1.33 4.03 -8.62
CA ASP A 17 -2.69 3.56 -8.90
C ASP A 17 -2.70 2.12 -9.44
N ALA A 18 -1.77 1.79 -10.33
CA ALA A 18 -1.58 0.42 -10.83
C ALA A 18 -1.29 -0.56 -9.68
N VAL A 19 -0.41 -0.20 -8.74
CA VAL A 19 -0.13 -1.01 -7.54
C VAL A 19 -1.38 -1.14 -6.67
N ARG A 20 -2.13 -0.06 -6.47
CA ARG A 20 -3.37 -0.05 -5.69
C ARG A 20 -4.42 -1.00 -6.28
N SER A 21 -4.56 -1.01 -7.61
CA SER A 21 -5.48 -1.86 -8.37
C SER A 21 -5.06 -3.34 -8.29
N SER A 22 -3.78 -3.67 -8.49
CA SER A 22 -3.30 -5.05 -8.38
C SER A 22 -3.54 -5.66 -6.99
N LEU A 23 -3.51 -4.84 -5.94
CA LEU A 23 -3.78 -5.29 -4.58
C LEU A 23 -5.29 -5.41 -4.25
N GLN A 24 -6.18 -4.83 -5.07
CA GLN A 24 -7.64 -4.93 -4.90
C GLN A 24 -8.21 -6.20 -5.55
N ASP A 25 -7.60 -6.67 -6.63
CA ASP A 25 -8.00 -7.88 -7.37
C ASP A 25 -7.89 -9.18 -6.52
N ALA A 26 -7.10 -9.16 -5.44
CA ALA A 26 -6.97 -10.28 -4.50
C ALA A 26 -8.21 -10.49 -3.59
N SER A 27 -9.20 -9.58 -3.60
CA SER A 27 -10.42 -9.68 -2.79
C SER A 27 -11.61 -10.18 -3.61
N GLY A 28 -11.46 -11.36 -4.24
CA GLY A 28 -12.51 -12.02 -5.00
C GLY A 28 -12.85 -13.40 -4.45
N ALA A 29 -13.62 -13.49 -3.36
CA ALA A 29 -14.31 -14.74 -3.00
C ALA A 29 -15.59 -14.47 -2.20
N SER A 30 -16.68 -14.27 -2.94
CA SER A 30 -18.04 -14.45 -2.43
C SER A 30 -18.38 -15.94 -2.51
N GLY A 31 -18.74 -16.57 -1.39
CA GLY A 31 -19.15 -17.98 -1.38
C GLY A 31 -19.42 -18.56 0.01
N LEU A 32 -20.71 -18.66 0.35
CA LEU A 32 -21.42 -19.55 1.31
C LEU A 32 -20.72 -20.08 2.59
N PRO A 33 -21.41 -20.08 3.76
CA PRO A 33 -20.85 -20.56 5.02
C PRO A 33 -20.77 -22.09 5.08
N SER A 34 -19.56 -22.65 5.01
CA SER A 34 -19.25 -24.05 5.35
C SER A 34 -18.50 -24.09 6.68
N PRO A 35 -18.82 -25.00 7.63
CA PRO A 35 -18.15 -25.07 8.92
C PRO A 35 -16.81 -25.79 8.76
N ALA A 36 -15.77 -25.05 8.40
CA ALA A 36 -14.39 -25.49 8.46
C ALA A 36 -13.60 -24.50 9.31
N VAL A 37 -12.84 -25.04 10.27
CA VAL A 37 -11.78 -24.44 11.10
C VAL A 37 -11.51 -22.94 10.86
N PRO A 38 -11.54 -22.06 11.90
CA PRO A 38 -11.17 -20.68 11.72
C PRO A 38 -9.67 -20.60 11.41
N SER A 39 -9.33 -20.67 10.12
CA SER A 39 -8.14 -20.00 9.63
C SER A 39 -8.39 -18.53 9.91
N ILE A 40 -7.79 -18.02 10.99
CA ILE A 40 -7.74 -16.59 11.33
C ILE A 40 -6.82 -15.94 10.29
N ALA A 41 -7.27 -15.94 9.04
CA ALA A 41 -6.80 -15.06 8.01
C ALA A 41 -7.93 -14.06 7.79
N SER A 42 -8.28 -13.31 8.85
CA SER A 42 -8.93 -12.03 8.63
C SER A 42 -7.93 -11.24 7.78
N PRO A 43 -8.22 -10.91 6.51
CA PRO A 43 -7.33 -10.07 5.75
C PRO A 43 -7.23 -8.77 6.55
N LEU A 44 -6.05 -8.51 7.10
CA LEU A 44 -5.82 -7.26 7.81
C LEU A 44 -6.23 -6.15 6.83
N ALA A 45 -7.14 -5.26 7.25
CA ALA A 45 -7.60 -4.21 6.37
C ALA A 45 -6.38 -3.42 5.87
N ARG A 46 -6.34 -3.10 4.58
CA ARG A 46 -5.23 -2.34 3.99
C ARG A 46 -4.98 -1.09 4.83
N PRO A 47 -3.71 -0.77 5.18
CA PRO A 47 -3.39 0.46 5.90
C PRO A 47 -3.97 1.68 5.18
N ALA A 48 -4.41 2.67 5.95
CA ALA A 48 -4.94 3.90 5.37
C ALA A 48 -3.82 4.72 4.70
N PRO A 49 -4.14 5.54 3.68
CA PRO A 49 -3.18 6.48 3.12
C PRO A 49 -2.64 7.43 4.20
N PHE A 50 -1.34 7.71 4.16
CA PHE A 50 -0.62 8.55 5.10
C PHE A 50 -0.31 9.90 4.46
N ALA A 51 -0.91 10.96 4.99
CA ALA A 51 -0.75 12.31 4.45
C ALA A 51 0.46 13.07 5.01
N GLY A 52 1.20 12.51 5.97
CA GLY A 52 2.44 13.10 6.51
C GLY A 52 2.35 13.59 7.96
N GLU A 53 1.32 13.20 8.71
CA GLU A 53 1.17 13.61 10.12
C GLU A 53 2.19 12.90 11.02
N ALA A 54 3.11 13.67 11.62
CA ALA A 54 4.14 13.13 12.51
C ALA A 54 3.57 12.29 13.67
N GLU A 55 2.44 12.73 14.25
CA GLU A 55 1.76 12.05 15.36
C GLU A 55 1.20 10.66 14.98
N ARG A 56 0.95 10.43 13.69
CA ARG A 56 0.39 9.17 13.18
C ARG A 56 1.45 8.27 12.53
N CYS A 57 2.68 8.75 12.38
CA CYS A 57 3.76 8.05 11.69
C CYS A 57 4.06 6.68 12.31
N SER A 58 4.16 6.60 13.64
CA SER A 58 4.43 5.33 14.34
C SER A 58 3.30 4.31 14.13
N GLY A 59 2.04 4.76 14.20
CA GLY A 59 0.86 3.92 13.95
C GLY A 59 0.79 3.44 12.49
N PHE A 60 1.10 4.31 11.54
CA PHE A 60 1.17 3.97 10.12
C PHE A 60 2.22 2.88 9.86
N LEU A 61 3.46 3.07 10.34
CA LEU A 61 4.53 2.10 10.14
C LEU A 61 4.21 0.74 10.77
N LEU A 62 3.57 0.73 11.94
CA LEU A 62 3.12 -0.50 12.59
C LEU A 62 2.07 -1.23 11.74
N GLN A 63 1.07 -0.52 11.23
CA GLN A 63 0.04 -1.11 10.36
C GLN A 63 0.64 -1.69 9.07
N VAL A 64 1.55 -0.95 8.45
CA VAL A 64 2.26 -1.39 7.25
C VAL A 64 3.11 -2.64 7.52
N SER A 65 3.85 -2.65 8.63
CA SER A 65 4.71 -3.78 9.01
C SER A 65 3.89 -5.05 9.25
N LEU A 66 2.80 -4.95 10.03
CA LEU A 66 1.90 -6.07 10.30
C LEU A 66 1.23 -6.60 9.02
N TYR A 67 0.80 -5.69 8.14
CA TYR A 67 0.20 -6.08 6.86
C TYR A 67 1.17 -6.87 5.99
N MET A 68 2.41 -6.39 5.86
CA MET A 68 3.46 -7.10 5.11
C MET A 68 3.84 -8.44 5.74
N GLU A 69 3.87 -8.52 7.07
CA GLU A 69 4.22 -9.76 7.79
C GLU A 69 3.15 -10.83 7.59
N ILE A 70 1.87 -10.45 7.72
CA ILE A 70 0.74 -11.36 7.48
C ILE A 70 0.66 -11.78 6.01
N GLN A 71 1.05 -10.89 5.09
CA GLN A 71 1.02 -11.11 3.64
C GLN A 71 2.41 -11.32 3.04
N ALA A 72 3.32 -11.98 3.75
CA ALA A 72 4.72 -12.12 3.34
C ALA A 72 4.89 -12.70 1.91
N SER A 73 3.98 -13.58 1.46
CA SER A 73 3.97 -14.14 0.11
C SER A 73 3.73 -13.10 -1.00
N GLN A 74 3.04 -11.99 -0.70
CA GLN A 74 2.80 -10.88 -1.64
C GLN A 74 3.96 -9.88 -1.68
N PHE A 75 4.86 -9.95 -0.70
CA PHE A 75 6.02 -9.06 -0.58
C PHE A 75 7.36 -9.83 -0.61
N PRO A 76 7.64 -10.63 -1.66
CA PRO A 76 8.83 -11.48 -1.72
C PRO A 76 10.13 -10.70 -1.91
N THR A 77 10.06 -9.41 -2.23
CA THR A 77 11.22 -8.54 -2.46
C THR A 77 11.10 -7.25 -1.68
N GLU A 78 12.24 -6.70 -1.26
CA GLU A 78 12.29 -5.36 -0.63
C GLU A 78 11.72 -4.28 -1.56
N ARG A 79 11.90 -4.43 -2.88
CA ARG A 79 11.30 -3.52 -3.86
C ARG A 79 9.76 -3.52 -3.78
N ALA A 80 9.13 -4.68 -3.63
CA ALA A 80 7.67 -4.78 -3.50
C ALA A 80 7.18 -4.12 -2.19
N LYS A 81 7.92 -4.30 -1.09
CA LYS A 81 7.62 -3.65 0.19
C LYS A 81 7.70 -2.13 0.07
N VAL A 82 8.79 -1.61 -0.51
CA VAL A 82 8.99 -0.17 -0.72
C VAL A 82 7.91 0.41 -1.62
N ALA A 83 7.61 -0.24 -2.75
CA ALA A 83 6.55 0.19 -3.66
C ALA A 83 5.18 0.26 -2.96
N PHE A 84 4.89 -0.69 -2.07
CA PHE A 84 3.67 -0.66 -1.28
C PHE A 84 3.62 0.50 -0.28
N VAL A 85 4.70 0.74 0.48
CA VAL A 85 4.75 1.90 1.39
C VAL A 85 4.52 3.20 0.63
N ILE A 86 5.18 3.34 -0.52
CA ILE A 86 5.02 4.49 -1.40
C ILE A 86 3.58 4.64 -1.88
N SER A 87 2.92 3.53 -2.26
CA SER A 87 1.51 3.56 -2.71
C SER A 87 0.50 4.01 -1.63
N LEU A 88 0.93 3.98 -0.37
CA LEU A 88 0.17 4.43 0.78
C LEU A 88 0.48 5.89 1.16
N LEU A 89 1.48 6.54 0.55
CA LEU A 89 1.73 7.96 0.79
C LEU A 89 0.67 8.80 0.07
N ALA A 90 0.28 9.90 0.69
CA ALA A 90 -0.66 10.88 0.16
C ALA A 90 -0.18 12.30 0.49
N ASP A 91 -0.74 13.29 -0.22
CA ASP A 91 -0.54 14.72 0.02
C ASP A 91 0.92 15.10 0.31
N ARG A 92 1.20 15.54 1.54
CA ARG A 92 2.52 16.03 1.94
C ARG A 92 3.54 14.90 1.97
N ALA A 93 3.17 13.70 2.40
CA ALA A 93 4.08 12.57 2.40
C ALA A 93 4.46 12.13 0.98
N LEU A 94 3.52 12.18 0.04
CA LEU A 94 3.78 11.90 -1.37
C LEU A 94 4.77 12.92 -1.96
N SER A 95 4.60 14.20 -1.64
CA SER A 95 5.52 15.26 -2.08
C SER A 95 6.96 15.07 -1.59
N TRP A 96 7.17 14.42 -0.44
CA TRP A 96 8.52 14.08 0.04
C TRP A 96 9.16 12.97 -0.79
N ALA A 97 8.36 12.00 -1.25
CA ALA A 97 8.84 10.91 -2.08
C ALA A 97 9.15 11.37 -3.52
N GLU A 98 8.37 12.32 -4.05
CA GLU A 98 8.58 12.92 -5.38
C GLU A 98 9.77 13.89 -5.44
N ALA A 99 10.17 14.43 -4.29
CA ALA A 99 11.33 15.32 -4.18
C ALA A 99 12.68 14.59 -4.17
N LEU A 100 12.67 13.24 -4.11
CA LEU A 100 13.85 12.37 -4.03
C LEU A 100 14.34 11.93 -5.42
#